data_AF-A0A846PHC3-F1
#
_entry.id   AF-A0A846PHC3-F1
#
_cell.length_a   1.000
_cell.length_b   1.000
_cell.length_c   1.000
_cell.angle_alpha   90.00
_cell.angle_beta   90.00
_cell.angle_gamma   90.00
#
_symmetry.space_group_name_H-M   'P 1'
#
loop_
_entity.id
_entity.type
_entity.pdbx_description
1 polymer ?
#
loop_
_entity_poly.entity_id
_entity_poly.type
_entity_poly.pdbx_seq_one_letter_code
_entity_poly.pdbx_strand_id
1 'polypeptide(L)'
;MTKAAYSKITGNPKYAPARSEALENFRRLHSETFKDLEDGRRVPLQWRIFWSILKQHEGGICDCLCMDLRRIEHDILKIQNALDWLADEGYLEEIDFENPWDASIKQYKLRRGTVRERLKVNP
;
A
#
# COMPACT_ATOMS: atom_id res chain seq x y z
N MET A 1 9.08 22.97 -14.53
CA MET A 1 8.30 23.19 -13.29
C MET A 1 8.42 21.97 -12.41
N THR A 2 8.78 22.13 -11.13
CA THR A 2 8.86 21.03 -10.18
C THR A 2 7.52 20.83 -9.47
N LYS A 3 7.21 19.60 -9.05
CA LYS A 3 5.96 19.27 -8.31
C LYS A 3 5.76 20.16 -7.07
N ALA A 4 6.85 20.64 -6.47
CA ALA A 4 6.83 21.59 -5.35
C ALA A 4 6.28 22.97 -5.72
N ALA A 5 6.55 23.46 -6.93
CA ALA A 5 6.03 24.74 -7.40
C ALA A 5 4.52 24.67 -7.66
N TYR A 6 4.03 23.56 -8.23
CA TYR A 6 2.61 23.35 -8.54
C TYR A 6 1.73 23.26 -7.28
N SER A 7 2.19 22.56 -6.23
CA SER A 7 1.48 22.45 -4.94
C SER A 7 1.37 23.79 -4.20
N LYS A 8 2.37 24.67 -4.32
CA LYS A 8 2.33 26.03 -3.73
C LYS A 8 1.35 26.96 -4.43
N ILE A 9 1.15 26.79 -5.75
CA ILE A 9 0.24 27.62 -6.55
C ILE A 9 -1.22 27.19 -6.37
N THR A 10 -1.48 25.89 -6.18
CA THR A 10 -2.85 25.34 -6.19
C THR A 10 -3.45 25.15 -4.81
N GLY A 11 -2.70 25.35 -3.72
CA GLY A 11 -3.17 25.07 -2.35
C GLY A 11 -3.41 23.57 -2.08
N ASN A 12 -3.09 22.70 -3.03
CA ASN A 12 -3.17 21.26 -2.83
C ASN A 12 -2.09 20.84 -1.82
N PRO A 13 -2.45 20.10 -0.75
CA PRO A 13 -1.47 19.58 0.20
C PRO A 13 -0.40 18.79 -0.56
N LYS A 14 0.84 18.82 -0.05
CA LYS A 14 1.96 18.03 -0.60
C LYS A 14 1.45 16.61 -0.87
N TYR A 15 1.34 16.24 -2.15
CA TYR A 15 0.79 14.97 -2.65
C TYR A 15 1.73 13.77 -2.38
N ALA A 16 2.33 13.73 -1.20
CA ALA A 16 3.10 12.61 -0.70
C ALA A 16 2.82 12.53 0.80
N PRO A 17 2.07 11.52 1.27
CA PRO A 17 1.87 11.34 2.70
C PRO A 17 3.20 11.27 3.45
N ALA A 18 3.23 11.78 4.67
CA ALA A 18 4.43 11.79 5.50
C ALA A 18 4.84 10.33 5.82
N ARG A 19 5.73 9.77 4.98
CA ARG A 19 6.13 8.36 5.02
C ARG A 19 6.62 7.91 6.39
N SER A 20 7.34 8.78 7.10
CA SER A 20 7.89 8.49 8.42
C SER A 20 6.79 8.31 9.46
N GLU A 21 5.86 9.27 9.55
CA GLU A 21 4.75 9.24 10.51
C GLU A 21 3.78 8.10 10.21
N ALA A 22 3.47 7.89 8.92
CA ALA A 22 2.62 6.77 8.51
C ALA A 22 3.26 5.41 8.82
N LEU A 23 4.58 5.28 8.62
CA LEU A 23 5.32 4.07 8.98
C LEU A 23 5.38 3.85 10.49
N GLU A 24 5.55 4.91 11.27
CA GLU A 24 5.57 4.84 12.73
C GLU A 24 4.21 4.38 13.27
N ASN A 25 3.12 4.96 12.74
CA ASN A 25 1.75 4.53 13.06
C ASN A 25 1.52 3.07 12.67
N PHE A 26 1.97 2.67 11.47
CA PHE A 26 1.86 1.29 11.01
C PHE A 26 2.65 0.33 11.91
N ARG A 27 3.89 0.68 12.28
CA ARG A 27 4.73 -0.10 13.19
C ARG A 27 4.09 -0.24 14.58
N ARG A 28 3.44 0.81 15.07
CA ARG A 28 2.74 0.76 16.37
C ARG A 28 1.53 -0.17 16.33
N LEU A 29 0.80 -0.18 15.22
CA LEU A 29 -0.38 -1.03 15.04
C LEU A 29 -0.01 -2.50 14.79
N HIS A 30 1.07 -2.74 14.05
CA HIS A 30 1.44 -4.06 13.51
C HIS A 30 2.85 -4.48 13.92
N SER A 31 3.15 -4.33 15.22
CA SER A 31 4.49 -4.56 15.76
C SER A 31 5.04 -5.97 15.47
N GLU A 32 4.15 -6.96 15.36
CA GLU A 32 4.45 -8.34 15.03
C GLU A 32 5.09 -8.51 13.66
N THR A 33 4.69 -7.72 12.65
CA THR A 33 5.30 -7.76 11.32
C THR A 33 6.76 -7.28 11.29
N PHE A 34 7.22 -6.64 12.37
CA PHE A 34 8.59 -6.13 12.51
C PHE A 34 9.48 -7.00 13.41
N LYS A 35 8.94 -7.99 14.13
CA LYS A 35 9.69 -8.75 15.14
C LYS A 35 10.85 -9.56 14.57
N ASP A 36 10.69 -10.11 13.37
CA ASP A 36 11.70 -10.94 12.70
C ASP A 36 12.64 -10.13 11.80
N LEU A 37 12.57 -8.80 11.84
CA LEU A 37 13.46 -7.91 11.10
C LEU A 37 14.66 -7.58 11.99
N GLU A 38 15.75 -8.35 11.81
CA GLU A 38 17.01 -8.21 12.58
C GLU A 38 17.63 -6.79 12.53
N ASP A 39 17.26 -5.99 11.54
CA ASP A 39 17.69 -4.60 11.40
C ASP A 39 16.47 -3.67 11.47
N GLY A 40 16.42 -2.80 12.47
CA GLY A 40 15.35 -1.79 12.67
C GLY A 40 15.19 -0.79 11.52
N ARG A 41 16.11 -0.81 10.54
CA ARG A 41 16.01 -0.07 9.26
C ARG A 41 15.23 -0.81 8.18
N ARG A 42 15.05 -2.13 8.30
CA ARG A 42 14.21 -2.90 7.37
C ARG A 42 12.74 -2.66 7.69
N VAL A 43 11.95 -2.66 6.62
CA VAL A 43 10.49 -2.54 6.68
C VAL A 43 9.86 -3.80 6.11
N PRO A 44 8.76 -4.29 6.69
CA PRO A 44 8.11 -5.52 6.27
C PRO A 44 7.58 -5.40 4.84
N LEU A 45 7.45 -6.55 4.17
CA LEU A 45 6.97 -6.61 2.80
C LEU A 45 5.58 -5.98 2.66
N GLN A 46 4.72 -6.23 3.65
CA GLN A 46 3.37 -5.67 3.79
C GLN A 46 3.40 -4.14 3.69
N TRP A 47 4.27 -3.49 4.45
CA TRP A 47 4.43 -2.02 4.40
C TRP A 47 4.93 -1.55 3.04
N ARG A 48 5.93 -2.24 2.46
CA ARG A 48 6.52 -1.85 1.18
C ARG A 48 5.48 -1.91 0.05
N ILE A 49 4.71 -3.00 -0.01
CA ILE A 49 3.61 -3.19 -0.96
C ILE A 49 2.53 -2.15 -0.75
N PHE A 50 2.04 -2.01 0.49
CA PHE A 50 1.00 -1.03 0.84
C PHE A 50 1.40 0.41 0.45
N TRP A 51 2.64 0.81 0.75
CA TRP A 51 3.14 2.13 0.40
C TRP A 51 3.30 2.33 -1.12
N SER A 52 3.55 1.25 -1.87
CA SER A 52 3.56 1.29 -3.34
C SER A 52 2.16 1.56 -3.88
N ILE A 53 1.17 0.81 -3.40
CA ILE A 53 -0.24 0.94 -3.78
C ILE A 53 -0.72 2.38 -3.55
N LEU A 54 -0.47 2.91 -2.34
CA LEU A 54 -0.82 4.28 -1.98
C LEU A 54 -0.26 5.35 -2.92
N LYS A 55 0.94 5.09 -3.49
CA LYS A 55 1.66 6.09 -4.29
C LYS A 55 1.42 5.98 -5.79
N GLN A 56 1.20 4.77 -6.29
CA GLN A 56 1.32 4.47 -7.72
C GLN A 56 0.01 4.02 -8.35
N HIS A 57 -0.98 3.58 -7.56
CA HIS A 57 -2.22 3.04 -8.09
C HIS A 57 -3.31 4.12 -8.07
N GLU A 58 -3.55 4.73 -9.22
CA GLU A 58 -4.74 5.57 -9.42
C GLU A 58 -6.00 4.74 -9.19
N GLY A 59 -6.95 5.25 -8.39
CA GLY A 59 -8.12 4.47 -7.96
C GLY A 59 -7.86 3.47 -6.83
N GLY A 60 -6.59 3.16 -6.51
CA GLY A 60 -6.21 2.26 -5.42
C GLY A 60 -6.52 0.78 -5.68
N ILE A 61 -6.72 0.38 -6.93
CA ILE A 61 -6.98 -1.01 -7.32
C ILE A 61 -5.64 -1.69 -7.66
N CYS A 62 -5.43 -2.91 -7.18
CA CYS A 62 -4.19 -3.67 -7.37
C CYS A 62 -4.43 -5.19 -7.34
N ASP A 63 -3.47 -5.94 -7.87
CA ASP A 63 -3.40 -7.40 -7.83
C ASP A 63 -1.93 -7.85 -7.70
N CYS A 64 -1.71 -9.16 -7.53
CA CYS A 64 -0.37 -9.73 -7.36
C CYS A 64 0.50 -9.68 -8.62
N LEU A 65 -0.06 -9.31 -9.79
CA LEU A 65 0.66 -9.20 -11.06
C LEU A 65 1.13 -7.76 -11.36
N CYS A 66 0.72 -6.79 -10.55
CA CYS A 66 1.11 -5.38 -10.70
C CYS A 66 2.63 -5.21 -10.77
N MET A 67 3.10 -4.56 -11.84
CA MET A 67 4.52 -4.49 -12.18
C MET A 67 5.36 -3.76 -11.12
N ASP A 68 4.79 -2.77 -10.43
CA ASP A 68 5.46 -2.07 -9.34
C ASP A 68 5.60 -2.95 -8.09
N LEU A 69 4.62 -3.80 -7.80
CA LEU A 69 4.72 -4.81 -6.74
C LEU A 69 5.76 -5.87 -7.08
N ARG A 70 5.82 -6.30 -8.35
CA ARG A 70 6.84 -7.23 -8.85
C ARG A 70 8.27 -6.68 -8.85
N ARG A 71 8.43 -5.36 -8.76
CA ARG A 71 9.74 -4.70 -8.54
C ARG A 71 10.13 -4.67 -7.06
N ILE A 72 9.17 -4.82 -6.15
CA ILE A 72 9.42 -4.86 -4.70
C ILE A 72 9.79 -6.27 -4.27
N GLU A 73 9.10 -7.26 -4.80
CA GLU A 73 9.27 -8.70 -4.55
C GLU A 73 8.95 -9.46 -5.85
N HIS A 74 9.75 -10.47 -6.20
CA HIS A 74 9.58 -11.21 -7.46
C HIS A 74 8.61 -12.39 -7.32
N ASP A 75 8.50 -12.93 -6.12
CA ASP A 75 7.64 -14.07 -5.80
C ASP A 75 6.18 -13.64 -5.69
N ILE A 76 5.35 -14.12 -6.62
CA ILE A 76 3.93 -13.80 -6.72
C ILE A 76 3.19 -14.28 -5.46
N LEU A 77 3.56 -15.43 -4.88
CA LEU A 77 2.90 -15.95 -3.68
C LEU A 77 3.17 -15.06 -2.47
N LYS A 78 4.38 -14.48 -2.35
CA LYS A 78 4.69 -13.53 -1.29
C LYS A 78 3.96 -12.21 -1.44
N ILE A 79 3.81 -11.72 -2.69
CA ILE A 79 3.00 -10.54 -2.97
C ILE A 79 1.54 -10.81 -2.58
N GLN A 80 1.00 -11.93 -3.03
CA GLN A 80 -0.37 -12.36 -2.76
C GLN A 80 -0.64 -12.45 -1.25
N ASN A 81 0.22 -13.15 -0.49
CA ASN A 81 0.10 -13.24 0.96
C ASN A 81 0.16 -11.88 1.66
N ALA A 82 0.95 -10.93 1.16
CA ALA A 82 0.99 -9.58 1.71
C ALA A 82 -0.27 -8.78 1.37
N LEU A 83 -0.86 -8.97 0.19
CA LEU A 83 -2.15 -8.36 -0.18
C LEU A 83 -3.30 -8.93 0.65
N ASP A 84 -3.36 -10.24 0.82
CA ASP A 84 -4.34 -10.91 1.69
C ASP A 84 -4.22 -10.41 3.13
N TRP A 85 -3.00 -10.33 3.67
CA TRP A 85 -2.78 -9.76 5.01
C TRP A 85 -3.26 -8.31 5.12
N LEU A 86 -3.01 -7.47 4.11
CA LEU A 86 -3.48 -6.08 4.10
C LEU A 86 -5.00 -5.97 3.99
N ALA A 87 -5.66 -6.96 3.37
CA ALA A 87 -7.11 -7.07 3.32
C ALA A 87 -7.69 -7.50 4.67
N ASP A 88 -7.09 -8.50 5.32
CA ASP A 88 -7.48 -8.97 6.66
C ASP A 88 -7.37 -7.84 7.70
N GLU A 89 -6.32 -7.02 7.60
CA GLU A 89 -6.13 -5.84 8.46
C GLU A 89 -7.04 -4.65 8.07
N GLY A 90 -7.82 -4.78 7.00
CA GLY A 90 -8.83 -3.80 6.57
C GLY A 90 -8.26 -2.56 5.85
N TYR A 91 -7.00 -2.60 5.43
CA TYR A 91 -6.42 -1.56 4.56
C TYR A 91 -6.83 -1.73 3.11
N LEU A 92 -7.06 -2.97 2.69
CA LEU A 92 -7.60 -3.33 1.40
C LEU A 92 -8.97 -4.00 1.57
N GLU A 93 -9.73 -4.05 0.50
CA GLU A 93 -10.87 -4.95 0.34
C GLU A 93 -10.67 -5.77 -0.92
N GLU A 94 -10.91 -7.08 -0.82
CA GLU A 94 -11.02 -7.93 -1.99
C GLU A 94 -12.26 -7.48 -2.78
N ILE A 95 -12.10 -7.33 -4.09
CA ILE A 95 -13.18 -6.99 -5.00
C ILE A 95 -13.36 -8.12 -5.99
N ASP A 96 -14.62 -8.49 -6.22
CA ASP A 96 -14.96 -9.43 -7.27
C ASP A 96 -14.71 -8.75 -8.62
N PHE A 97 -13.82 -9.35 -9.40
CA PHE A 97 -13.57 -8.94 -10.77
C PHE A 97 -13.81 -10.13 -11.68
N GLU A 98 -14.84 -10.05 -12.51
CA GLU A 98 -15.05 -10.99 -13.59
C GLU A 98 -14.00 -10.74 -14.66
N ASN A 99 -12.92 -11.52 -14.60
CA ASN A 99 -11.94 -11.54 -15.67
C ASN A 99 -12.50 -12.36 -16.85
N PRO A 100 -12.57 -11.83 -18.07
CA PRO A 100 -12.98 -12.59 -19.25
C PRO A 100 -12.09 -13.80 -19.58
N TRP A 101 -10.95 -13.94 -18.89
CA TRP A 101 -9.98 -15.03 -19.07
C TRP A 101 -10.06 -16.15 -18.03
N ASP A 102 -11.11 -16.18 -17.20
CA ASP A 102 -11.38 -17.23 -16.19
C ASP A 102 -10.19 -17.52 -15.23
N ALA A 103 -9.29 -16.54 -15.10
CA ALA A 103 -8.15 -16.63 -14.21
C ALA A 103 -8.56 -16.13 -12.83
N SER A 104 -8.39 -16.98 -11.81
CA SER A 104 -8.68 -16.68 -10.40
C SER A 104 -7.63 -15.74 -9.79
N ILE A 105 -7.50 -14.53 -10.34
CA ILE A 105 -6.61 -13.50 -9.80
C ILE A 105 -7.45 -12.61 -8.89
N LYS A 106 -7.11 -12.62 -7.60
CA LYS A 106 -7.73 -11.73 -6.63
C LYS A 106 -7.34 -10.29 -6.92
N GLN A 107 -8.34 -9.41 -6.94
CA GLN A 107 -8.15 -7.97 -7.01
C GLN A 107 -8.48 -7.32 -5.68
N TYR A 108 -7.77 -6.26 -5.37
CA TYR A 108 -7.90 -5.52 -4.12
C TYR A 108 -8.09 -4.06 -4.39
N LYS A 109 -8.90 -3.41 -3.55
CA LYS A 109 -9.11 -1.96 -3.56
C LYS A 109 -8.72 -1.34 -2.23
N LEU A 110 -8.05 -0.20 -2.30
CA LEU A 110 -7.62 0.55 -1.13
C LEU A 110 -8.81 1.14 -0.36
N ARG A 111 -8.91 0.80 0.93
CA ARG A 111 -9.87 1.43 1.86
C ARG A 111 -9.34 2.76 2.36
N ARG A 112 -9.51 3.81 1.55
CA ARG A 112 -9.02 5.18 1.82
C ARG A 112 -9.45 5.71 3.20
N GLY A 113 -10.66 5.37 3.66
CA GLY A 113 -11.16 5.71 5.00
C GLY A 113 -10.28 5.14 6.11
N THR A 114 -10.03 3.82 6.08
CA THR A 114 -9.17 3.13 7.06
C THR A 114 -7.76 3.71 7.07
N VAL A 115 -7.20 3.96 5.89
CA VAL A 115 -5.85 4.55 5.75
C VAL A 115 -5.78 5.92 6.43
N ARG A 116 -6.78 6.77 6.19
CA ARG A 116 -6.85 8.11 6.78
C ARG A 116 -7.02 8.08 8.29
N GLU A 117 -7.87 7.20 8.77
CA GLU A 117 -8.13 7.06 10.20
C GLU A 117 -6.91 6.54 10.96
N ARG A 118 -6.34 5.43 10.50
CA ARG A 118 -5.29 4.68 11.21
C ARG A 118 -3.89 5.22 10.98
N LEU A 119 -3.58 5.66 9.77
CA LEU A 119 -2.22 6.08 9.40
C LEU A 119 -2.06 7.59 9.27
N LYS A 120 -3.15 8.36 9.43
CA LYS A 120 -3.18 9.83 9.27
C LYS A 120 -2.68 10.30 7.90
N VAL A 121 -2.84 9.44 6.90
CA VAL A 121 -2.49 9.70 5.50
C VAL A 121 -3.74 10.15 4.76
N ASN A 122 -3.66 11.18 3.93
CA ASN A 122 -4.70 11.46 2.93
C ASN A 122 -4.28 10.78 1.61
N PRO A 123 -4.76 9.55 1.32
CA PRO A 123 -4.45 8.82 0.11
C PRO A 123 -5.17 9.36 -1.13
#